data_AF-A0A178FBV4-F1
#
_entry.id   AF-A0A178FBV4-F1
#
_cell.length_a   1.000
_cell.length_b   1.000
_cell.length_c   1.000
_cell.angle_alpha   90.00
_cell.angle_beta   90.00
_cell.angle_gamma   90.00
#
_symmetry.space_group_name_H-M   'P 1'
#
loop_
_entity.id
_entity.type
_entity.pdbx_description
1 polymer ?
#
loop_
_entity_poly.entity_id
_entity_poly.type
_entity_poly.pdbx_seq_one_letter_code
_entity_poly.pdbx_strand_id
1 'polypeptide(L)'
;MRIDQPKLFRGGTFSSPGAISREESGCVDDKDGAELPSESNDSATPATVSSLLAHIEEKRASLDSTDASSDSIRFRIESDTVEKIYFEQDHLLNGRTAEMGHLGDAINQWFVYTASSLGHIEKAGTWSFALPQNILLATSREAVPCGIMELLGVMQGDELPHWASPRPKFNDHMKFHNRFLEDLRAKEVEKTMPPAQAEASRRAREQARWAAMRNDHAEEMRLMREYEENRGVEALTSPKLSNKDIADACLRWLIRNNYIPKTYQIKDLVKAVLYLMVLDSIQAKSIAQLCDRWTIWHQSPGMNRSEIEFLRENTANFCYASSMIYTIQKAARSEAQVSTDMQECLKVWKKVRLG
;
A
#
# COMPACT_ATOMS: atom_id res chain seq x y z
N MET A 1 -16.07 -20.92 -10.09
CA MET A 1 -15.19 -20.99 -8.90
C MET A 1 -15.89 -20.31 -7.74
N ARG A 2 -15.56 -20.69 -6.50
CA ARG A 2 -16.16 -20.12 -5.29
C ARG A 2 -15.11 -19.31 -4.54
N ILE A 3 -15.47 -18.09 -4.18
CA ILE A 3 -14.65 -17.24 -3.32
C ILE A 3 -15.45 -17.07 -2.04
N ASP A 4 -15.02 -17.78 -1.00
CA ASP A 4 -15.53 -17.57 0.34
C ASP A 4 -15.12 -16.18 0.82
N GLN A 5 -15.98 -15.55 1.61
CA GLN A 5 -15.60 -14.32 2.26
C GLN A 5 -14.34 -14.53 3.12
N PRO A 6 -13.52 -13.48 3.23
CA PRO A 6 -12.51 -13.44 4.26
C PRO A 6 -13.19 -13.65 5.61
N LYS A 7 -12.75 -14.63 6.40
CA LYS A 7 -13.41 -14.99 7.66
C LYS A 7 -13.42 -13.79 8.60
N LEU A 8 -14.53 -13.06 8.62
CA LEU A 8 -14.91 -12.18 9.71
C LEU A 8 -15.20 -13.06 10.92
N PHE A 9 -14.78 -12.59 12.09
CA PHE A 9 -15.01 -13.27 13.36
C PHE A 9 -16.50 -13.69 13.49
N ARG A 10 -16.83 -14.97 13.27
CA ARG A 10 -17.96 -15.59 13.97
C ARG A 10 -17.50 -15.84 15.40
N GLY A 11 -17.47 -14.76 16.20
CA GLY A 11 -17.56 -14.86 17.65
C GLY A 11 -18.92 -15.47 17.98
N GLY A 12 -18.91 -16.57 18.73
CA GLY A 12 -20.05 -17.41 19.00
C GLY A 12 -21.26 -16.67 19.56
N THR A 13 -22.44 -17.10 19.12
CA THR A 13 -23.73 -16.74 19.67
C THR A 13 -23.87 -17.20 21.13
N PHE A 14 -24.17 -16.23 21.98
CA PHE A 14 -25.04 -16.26 23.16
C PHE A 14 -24.97 -17.44 24.15
N SER A 15 -24.62 -17.10 25.39
CA SER A 15 -25.39 -17.51 26.57
C SER A 15 -25.22 -16.50 27.70
N SER A 16 -26.28 -15.74 27.97
CA SER A 16 -26.61 -15.19 29.28
C SER A 16 -28.14 -15.25 29.36
N PRO A 17 -28.75 -15.64 30.50
CA PRO A 17 -28.85 -14.69 31.60
C PRO A 17 -28.76 -15.33 33.01
N GLY A 18 -28.11 -14.62 33.93
CA GLY A 18 -28.20 -14.86 35.37
C GLY A 18 -28.17 -13.52 36.12
N ALA A 19 -29.33 -13.10 36.59
CA ALA A 19 -29.54 -11.90 37.41
C ALA A 19 -29.31 -12.18 38.92
N ILE A 20 -29.41 -11.11 39.73
CA ILE A 20 -29.52 -11.01 41.21
C ILE A 20 -28.15 -10.75 41.90
N SER A 21 -27.89 -9.76 42.77
CA SER A 21 -28.59 -8.62 43.42
C SER A 21 -27.50 -7.72 44.08
N ARG A 22 -27.56 -6.39 43.99
CA ARG A 22 -27.98 -5.38 45.00
C ARG A 22 -27.48 -5.58 46.45
N GLU A 23 -26.67 -4.62 46.94
CA GLU A 23 -26.58 -3.98 48.29
C GLU A 23 -25.36 -3.00 48.26
N GLU A 24 -25.52 -1.68 48.19
CA GLU A 24 -25.80 -0.64 49.21
C GLU A 24 -24.65 -0.22 50.17
N SER A 25 -24.54 1.11 50.34
CA SER A 25 -23.79 1.93 51.33
C SER A 25 -22.40 2.45 50.90
N GLY A 26 -22.03 3.72 51.08
CA GLY A 26 -22.71 4.91 51.61
C GLY A 26 -21.70 6.09 51.75
N CYS A 27 -22.24 7.32 51.76
CA CYS A 27 -21.67 8.64 52.15
C CYS A 27 -20.37 9.17 51.50
N VAL A 28 -20.29 10.32 50.81
CA VAL A 28 -20.65 11.75 51.08
C VAL A 28 -19.46 12.59 51.62
N ASP A 29 -19.33 13.80 51.04
CA ASP A 29 -18.56 15.02 51.40
C ASP A 29 -17.06 15.12 51.07
N ASP A 30 -16.47 16.26 50.68
CA ASP A 30 -16.92 17.54 50.10
C ASP A 30 -15.64 18.35 49.74
N LYS A 31 -15.77 19.34 48.84
CA LYS A 31 -14.97 20.59 48.67
C LYS A 31 -13.65 20.75 47.88
N ASP A 32 -13.67 21.92 47.21
CA ASP A 32 -12.63 22.83 46.69
C ASP A 32 -11.79 22.34 45.49
N GLY A 33 -11.67 23.02 44.33
CA GLY A 33 -11.89 24.43 43.99
C GLY A 33 -10.66 24.92 43.23
N ALA A 34 -10.69 24.94 41.88
CA ALA A 34 -9.80 25.75 41.04
C ALA A 34 -10.21 25.61 39.56
N GLU A 35 -10.87 26.63 39.03
CA GLU A 35 -11.04 26.84 37.59
C GLU A 35 -9.71 27.30 36.98
N LEU A 36 -9.21 26.57 35.99
CA LEU A 36 -8.22 27.03 35.02
C LEU A 36 -8.79 26.74 33.62
N PRO A 37 -8.72 27.70 32.68
CA PRO A 37 -9.26 27.51 31.34
C PRO A 37 -8.35 26.55 30.58
N SER A 38 -8.85 25.34 30.31
CA SER A 38 -8.19 24.37 29.44
C SER A 38 -8.21 24.90 28.01
N GLU A 39 -7.03 25.27 27.52
CA GLU A 39 -6.77 25.50 26.11
C GLU A 39 -7.31 24.31 25.31
N SER A 40 -8.16 24.64 24.34
CA SER A 40 -8.69 23.75 23.33
C SER A 40 -7.53 23.14 22.54
N ASN A 41 -7.07 21.97 23.00
CA ASN A 41 -6.36 21.03 22.14
C ASN A 41 -7.38 20.54 21.10
N ASP A 42 -7.38 21.21 19.95
CA ASP A 42 -7.84 20.63 18.69
C ASP A 42 -6.93 19.44 18.37
N SER A 43 -7.15 18.33 19.07
CA SER A 43 -6.73 17.03 18.62
C SER A 43 -7.58 16.72 17.39
N ALA A 44 -7.08 17.11 16.23
CA ALA A 44 -7.50 16.55 14.96
C ALA A 44 -7.43 15.02 15.11
N THR A 45 -8.60 14.40 15.31
CA THR A 45 -8.77 12.96 15.22
C THR A 45 -8.21 12.54 13.87
N PRO A 46 -7.17 11.68 13.81
CA PRO A 46 -6.71 11.18 12.53
C PRO A 46 -7.89 10.43 11.91
N ALA A 47 -8.27 10.83 10.70
CA ALA A 47 -9.33 10.19 9.93
C ALA A 47 -9.15 8.67 10.04
N THR A 48 -10.10 8.00 10.70
CA THR A 48 -10.10 6.55 10.87
C THR A 48 -10.08 5.92 9.49
N VAL A 49 -8.91 5.46 9.09
CA VAL A 49 -8.72 4.76 7.83
C VAL A 49 -9.62 3.53 7.87
N SER A 50 -10.64 3.51 7.00
CA SER A 50 -11.59 2.41 6.93
C SER A 50 -10.85 1.12 6.59
N SER A 51 -10.99 0.11 7.46
CA SER A 51 -10.41 -1.21 7.20
C SER A 51 -11.01 -1.81 5.92
N LEU A 52 -10.26 -2.63 5.19
CA LEU A 52 -10.73 -3.29 3.97
C LEU A 52 -12.03 -4.06 4.22
N LEU A 53 -12.12 -4.70 5.39
CA LEU A 53 -13.30 -5.46 5.77
C LEU A 53 -14.50 -4.56 6.07
N ALA A 54 -14.29 -3.45 6.77
CA ALA A 54 -15.34 -2.45 6.98
C ALA A 54 -15.84 -1.87 5.66
N HIS A 55 -14.94 -1.60 4.70
CA HIS A 55 -15.34 -1.15 3.36
C HIS A 55 -16.16 -2.20 2.60
N ILE A 56 -15.75 -3.48 2.67
CA ILE A 56 -16.51 -4.59 2.08
C ILE A 56 -17.90 -4.69 2.73
N GLU A 57 -17.98 -4.60 4.05
CA GLU A 57 -19.24 -4.63 4.81
C GLU A 57 -20.13 -3.43 4.48
N GLU A 58 -19.58 -2.23 4.38
CA GLU A 58 -20.29 -1.00 4.01
C GLU A 58 -20.87 -1.12 2.60
N LYS A 59 -20.05 -1.51 1.61
CA LYS A 59 -20.51 -1.67 0.23
C LYS A 59 -21.56 -2.77 0.13
N ARG A 60 -21.37 -3.85 0.86
CA ARG A 60 -22.37 -4.92 0.96
C ARG A 60 -23.67 -4.40 1.58
N ALA A 61 -23.64 -3.67 2.69
CA ALA A 61 -24.83 -3.10 3.31
C ALA A 61 -25.54 -2.10 2.37
N SER A 62 -24.80 -1.36 1.55
CA SER A 62 -25.39 -0.47 0.54
C SER A 62 -26.09 -1.20 -0.60
N LEU A 63 -25.65 -2.43 -0.89
CA LEU A 63 -26.29 -3.33 -1.87
C LEU A 63 -27.44 -4.12 -1.25
N ASP A 64 -27.35 -4.43 0.04
CA ASP A 64 -28.29 -5.22 0.82
C ASP A 64 -29.37 -4.31 1.45
N SER A 65 -30.37 -3.91 0.66
CA SER A 65 -31.61 -3.30 1.21
C SER A 65 -32.49 -4.29 1.99
N THR A 66 -32.10 -5.57 2.06
CA THR A 66 -32.82 -6.68 2.69
C THR A 66 -31.85 -7.65 3.37
N ASP A 67 -32.22 -8.12 4.57
CA ASP A 67 -31.48 -8.91 5.60
C ASP A 67 -30.70 -10.19 5.17
N ALA A 68 -30.57 -10.48 3.88
CA ALA A 68 -29.84 -11.66 3.40
C ALA A 68 -28.33 -11.38 3.33
N SER A 69 -27.62 -11.81 4.36
CA SER A 69 -26.18 -11.78 4.46
C SER A 69 -25.52 -12.75 3.46
N SER A 70 -24.89 -12.24 2.40
CA SER A 70 -24.06 -13.06 1.51
C SER A 70 -22.70 -13.37 2.15
N ASP A 71 -22.30 -14.64 2.20
CA ASP A 71 -21.03 -15.10 2.82
C ASP A 71 -20.01 -15.58 1.77
N SER A 72 -20.43 -15.80 0.52
CA SER A 72 -19.53 -16.19 -0.57
C SER A 72 -20.07 -15.80 -1.93
N ILE A 73 -19.19 -15.79 -2.93
CA ILE A 73 -19.55 -15.50 -4.32
C ILE A 73 -19.18 -16.71 -5.19
N ARG A 74 -20.10 -17.10 -6.08
CA ARG A 74 -19.85 -18.03 -7.19
C ARG A 74 -19.98 -17.27 -8.50
N PHE A 75 -19.02 -17.39 -9.39
CA PHE A 75 -19.09 -16.72 -10.69
C PHE A 75 -18.90 -17.72 -11.83
N ARG A 76 -19.54 -17.39 -12.95
CA ARG A 76 -19.42 -18.08 -14.24
C ARG A 76 -18.59 -17.22 -15.17
N ILE A 77 -17.52 -17.81 -15.70
CA ILE A 77 -16.67 -17.19 -16.72
C ILE A 77 -17.07 -17.80 -18.07
N GLU A 78 -17.18 -16.96 -19.09
CA GLU A 78 -17.25 -17.38 -20.48
C GLU A 78 -16.07 -16.75 -21.23
N SER A 79 -15.18 -17.58 -21.77
CA SER A 79 -13.91 -17.14 -22.36
C SER A 79 -13.07 -16.29 -21.38
N ASP A 80 -12.97 -14.98 -21.60
CA ASP A 80 -12.16 -14.03 -20.82
C ASP A 80 -13.01 -13.06 -19.97
N THR A 81 -14.34 -13.21 -19.97
CA THR A 81 -15.25 -12.31 -19.25
C THR A 81 -16.09 -13.04 -18.21
N VAL A 82 -16.44 -12.32 -17.14
CA VAL A 82 -17.34 -12.84 -16.11
C VAL A 82 -18.78 -12.57 -16.54
N GLU A 83 -19.48 -13.63 -16.94
CA GLU A 83 -20.86 -13.55 -17.44
C GLU A 83 -21.81 -13.16 -16.29
N LYS A 84 -21.79 -13.95 -15.20
CA LYS A 84 -22.68 -13.76 -14.05
C LYS A 84 -22.01 -14.14 -12.75
N ILE A 85 -22.30 -13.35 -11.73
CA ILE A 85 -21.82 -13.53 -10.37
C ILE A 85 -23.03 -13.79 -9.49
N TYR A 86 -23.05 -14.92 -8.81
CA TYR A 86 -24.08 -15.36 -7.90
C TYR A 86 -23.61 -15.19 -6.45
N PHE A 87 -24.42 -14.54 -5.62
CA PHE A 87 -24.16 -14.45 -4.20
C PHE A 87 -24.73 -15.67 -3.46
N GLU A 88 -23.99 -16.16 -2.49
CA GLU A 88 -24.31 -17.37 -1.72
C GLU A 88 -24.26 -17.10 -0.22
N GLN A 89 -25.15 -17.75 0.51
CA GLN A 89 -25.14 -17.88 1.96
C GLN A 89 -25.17 -19.37 2.32
N ASP A 90 -24.25 -19.83 3.16
CA ASP A 90 -24.14 -21.24 3.55
C ASP A 90 -24.22 -22.24 2.36
N HIS A 91 -23.59 -21.86 1.23
CA HIS A 91 -23.49 -22.66 -0.01
C HIS A 91 -24.80 -22.77 -0.81
N LEU A 92 -25.86 -22.07 -0.38
CA LEU A 92 -27.10 -21.92 -1.10
C LEU A 92 -27.07 -20.61 -1.88
N LEU A 93 -27.59 -20.64 -3.11
CA LEU A 93 -27.69 -19.45 -3.96
C LEU A 93 -28.79 -18.55 -3.40
N ASN A 94 -28.46 -17.29 -3.09
CA ASN A 94 -29.43 -16.31 -2.61
C ASN A 94 -30.36 -15.80 -3.75
N GLY A 95 -30.23 -16.37 -4.96
CA GLY A 95 -30.92 -15.91 -6.17
C GLY A 95 -30.43 -14.58 -6.74
N ARG A 96 -29.52 -13.89 -6.05
CA ARG A 96 -28.95 -12.61 -6.48
C ARG A 96 -27.85 -12.82 -7.52
N THR A 97 -27.92 -12.06 -8.60
CA THR A 97 -26.89 -12.01 -9.64
C THR A 97 -26.34 -10.60 -9.83
N ALA A 98 -25.03 -10.45 -9.89
CA ALA A 98 -24.35 -9.26 -10.40
C ALA A 98 -23.69 -9.58 -11.74
N GLU A 99 -23.67 -8.59 -12.63
CA GLU A 99 -22.99 -8.69 -13.92
C GLU A 99 -21.72 -7.85 -13.85
N MET A 100 -20.56 -8.49 -14.08
CA MET A 100 -19.28 -7.78 -14.17
C MET A 100 -18.91 -7.39 -15.62
N GLY A 101 -19.62 -7.92 -16.62
CA GLY A 101 -19.38 -7.64 -18.03
C GLY A 101 -19.40 -6.15 -18.40
N HIS A 102 -20.14 -5.31 -17.66
CA HIS A 102 -20.22 -3.87 -17.92
C HIS A 102 -19.16 -3.02 -17.20
N LEU A 103 -18.37 -3.59 -16.28
CA LEU A 103 -17.40 -2.85 -15.48
C LEU A 103 -16.11 -2.48 -16.26
N GLY A 104 -15.89 -3.13 -17.41
CA GLY A 104 -14.76 -2.88 -18.31
C GLY A 104 -13.83 -4.08 -18.46
N ASP A 105 -13.23 -4.21 -19.64
CA ASP A 105 -12.48 -5.41 -20.05
C ASP A 105 -11.29 -5.72 -19.13
N ALA A 106 -10.53 -4.70 -18.73
CA ALA A 106 -9.36 -4.88 -17.86
C ALA A 106 -9.73 -5.42 -16.47
N ILE A 107 -10.85 -4.97 -15.88
CA ILE A 107 -11.29 -5.44 -14.57
C ILE A 107 -11.65 -6.92 -14.63
N ASN A 108 -12.40 -7.31 -15.66
CA ASN A 108 -12.77 -8.70 -15.92
C ASN A 108 -11.53 -9.59 -16.12
N GLN A 109 -10.59 -9.15 -16.94
CA GLN A 109 -9.35 -9.89 -17.21
C GLN A 109 -8.54 -10.13 -15.93
N TRP A 110 -8.24 -9.07 -15.16
CA TRP A 110 -7.45 -9.20 -13.93
C TRP A 110 -8.16 -10.02 -12.86
N PHE A 111 -9.49 -9.91 -12.78
CA PHE A 111 -10.30 -10.76 -11.91
C PHE A 111 -10.18 -12.23 -12.32
N VAL A 112 -10.41 -12.55 -13.60
CA VAL A 112 -10.35 -13.94 -14.11
C VAL A 112 -8.96 -14.53 -13.94
N TYR A 113 -7.90 -13.79 -14.28
CA TYR A 113 -6.52 -14.27 -14.15
C TYR A 113 -6.16 -14.58 -12.70
N THR A 114 -6.53 -13.69 -11.80
CA THR A 114 -6.23 -13.84 -10.38
C THR A 114 -7.06 -14.94 -9.75
N ALA A 115 -8.37 -14.99 -10.04
CA ALA A 115 -9.25 -16.01 -9.50
C ALA A 115 -8.83 -17.40 -9.99
N SER A 116 -8.60 -17.59 -11.29
CA SER A 116 -8.09 -18.85 -11.84
C SER A 116 -6.77 -19.27 -11.19
N SER A 117 -5.83 -18.33 -11.03
CA SER A 117 -4.54 -18.59 -10.35
C SER A 117 -4.72 -19.04 -8.91
N LEU A 118 -5.62 -18.39 -8.16
CA LEU A 118 -5.94 -18.76 -6.79
C LEU A 118 -6.60 -20.15 -6.73
N GLY A 119 -7.53 -20.45 -7.64
CA GLY A 119 -8.17 -21.77 -7.75
C GLY A 119 -7.16 -22.90 -7.96
N HIS A 120 -6.14 -22.65 -8.80
CA HIS A 120 -5.02 -23.58 -8.99
C HIS A 120 -4.20 -23.80 -7.72
N ILE A 121 -3.84 -22.72 -7.01
CA ILE A 121 -3.05 -22.80 -5.77
C ILE A 121 -3.80 -23.57 -4.67
N GLU A 122 -5.11 -23.36 -4.57
CA GLU A 122 -5.96 -24.03 -3.57
C GLU A 122 -6.42 -25.42 -4.01
N LYS A 123 -6.08 -25.86 -5.24
CA LYS A 123 -6.60 -27.09 -5.86
C LYS A 123 -8.14 -27.14 -5.84
N ALA A 124 -8.76 -25.97 -5.87
CA ALA A 124 -10.20 -25.78 -5.76
C ALA A 124 -10.86 -25.93 -7.13
N GLY A 125 -10.98 -27.18 -7.59
CA GLY A 125 -11.76 -27.54 -8.78
C GLY A 125 -10.96 -28.09 -9.95
N THR A 126 -11.67 -28.67 -10.91
CA THR A 126 -11.16 -29.40 -12.09
C THR A 126 -10.98 -28.49 -13.33
N TRP A 127 -10.85 -27.19 -13.15
CA TRP A 127 -10.77 -26.23 -14.27
C TRP A 127 -9.32 -25.75 -14.46
N SER A 128 -8.79 -25.93 -15.66
CA SER A 128 -7.61 -25.21 -16.18
C SER A 128 -8.00 -24.02 -17.07
N PHE A 129 -7.86 -22.79 -16.57
CA PHE A 129 -7.88 -21.59 -17.40
C PHE A 129 -6.42 -21.25 -17.75
N ALA A 130 -6.09 -21.23 -19.04
CA ALA A 130 -4.74 -20.92 -19.48
C ALA A 130 -4.52 -19.40 -19.45
N LEU A 131 -3.60 -18.94 -18.61
CA LEU A 131 -3.23 -17.54 -18.54
C LEU A 131 -2.52 -17.11 -19.85
N PRO A 132 -2.83 -15.93 -20.40
CA PRO A 132 -2.12 -15.43 -21.58
C PRO A 132 -0.61 -15.30 -21.33
N GLN A 133 0.19 -15.71 -22.31
CA GLN A 133 1.65 -15.77 -22.19
C GLN A 133 2.29 -14.41 -21.88
N ASN A 134 1.73 -13.31 -22.40
CA ASN A 134 2.17 -11.95 -22.11
C ASN A 134 2.05 -11.62 -20.62
N ILE A 135 0.96 -12.04 -19.96
CA ILE A 135 0.73 -11.82 -18.53
C ILE A 135 1.66 -12.71 -17.71
N LEU A 136 1.88 -13.96 -18.12
CA LEU A 136 2.84 -14.86 -17.47
C LEU A 136 4.27 -14.31 -17.50
N LEU A 137 4.70 -13.79 -18.66
CA LEU A 137 6.01 -13.16 -18.81
C LEU A 137 6.11 -11.85 -18.02
N ALA A 138 5.06 -11.04 -17.99
CA ALA A 138 5.06 -9.78 -17.23
C ALA A 138 5.10 -10.00 -15.72
N THR A 139 4.31 -10.95 -15.20
CA THR A 139 4.23 -11.27 -13.76
C THR A 139 5.43 -12.08 -13.25
N SER A 140 6.14 -12.78 -14.14
CA SER A 140 7.38 -13.50 -13.79
C SER A 140 8.58 -12.56 -13.64
N ARG A 141 8.57 -11.41 -14.31
CA ARG A 141 9.64 -10.41 -14.24
C ARG A 141 9.53 -9.54 -12.98
N GLU A 142 10.69 -9.16 -12.48
CA GLU A 142 10.82 -8.20 -11.39
C GLU A 142 10.68 -6.78 -11.95
N ALA A 143 9.75 -6.02 -11.42
CA ALA A 143 9.36 -4.72 -11.97
C ALA A 143 9.64 -3.55 -11.02
N VAL A 144 9.47 -3.75 -9.71
CA VAL A 144 9.51 -2.67 -8.71
C VAL A 144 10.92 -2.56 -8.09
N PRO A 145 11.56 -1.38 -8.16
CA PRO A 145 12.82 -1.10 -7.47
C PRO A 145 12.68 -1.04 -5.94
N CYS A 146 13.72 -1.42 -5.20
CA CYS A 146 13.71 -1.45 -3.74
C CYS A 146 13.55 -0.06 -3.12
N GLY A 147 14.16 0.97 -3.71
CA GLY A 147 14.09 2.32 -3.18
C GLY A 147 12.68 2.91 -3.23
N ILE A 148 11.85 2.46 -4.16
CA ILE A 148 10.44 2.85 -4.24
C ILE A 148 9.67 2.31 -3.04
N MET A 149 9.95 1.07 -2.61
CA MET A 149 9.32 0.47 -1.43
C MET A 149 9.67 1.23 -0.14
N GLU A 150 10.89 1.78 -0.05
CA GLU A 150 11.29 2.65 1.07
C GLU A 150 10.64 4.03 0.97
N LEU A 151 10.59 4.64 -0.22
CA LEU A 151 9.95 5.95 -0.43
C LEU A 151 8.44 5.94 -0.17
N LEU A 152 7.78 4.80 -0.37
CA LEU A 152 6.37 4.59 0.00
C LEU A 152 6.19 4.28 1.49
N GLY A 153 7.27 4.06 2.24
CA GLY A 153 7.21 3.67 3.66
C GLY A 153 6.69 2.25 3.88
N VAL A 154 6.67 1.41 2.83
CA VAL A 154 6.25 -0.01 2.92
C VAL A 154 7.34 -0.83 3.58
N MET A 155 8.60 -0.60 3.19
CA MET A 155 9.79 -1.23 3.77
C MET A 155 10.67 -0.21 4.48
N GLN A 156 11.40 -0.66 5.50
CA GLN A 156 12.41 0.14 6.18
C GLN A 156 13.78 -0.07 5.52
N GLY A 157 14.65 0.94 5.59
CA GLY A 157 15.97 0.89 4.95
C GLY A 157 16.86 -0.26 5.44
N ASP A 158 16.63 -0.77 6.65
CA ASP A 158 17.41 -1.88 7.23
C ASP A 158 17.11 -3.24 6.58
N GLU A 159 15.91 -3.42 6.01
CA GLU A 159 15.52 -4.65 5.32
C GLU A 159 16.00 -4.68 3.85
N LEU A 160 16.53 -3.56 3.35
CA LEU A 160 16.82 -3.35 1.95
C LEU A 160 18.32 -3.29 1.68
N PRO A 161 18.78 -3.73 0.49
CA PRO A 161 20.13 -3.44 0.03
C PRO A 161 20.37 -1.92 0.04
N HIS A 162 21.57 -1.50 0.41
CA HIS A 162 21.93 -0.09 0.38
C HIS A 162 21.84 0.45 -1.05
N TRP A 163 20.99 1.46 -1.26
CA TRP A 163 20.73 2.05 -2.58
C TRP A 163 20.80 3.58 -2.60
N ALA A 164 20.55 4.25 -1.47
CA ALA A 164 20.44 5.71 -1.39
C ALA A 164 21.74 6.37 -0.97
N SER A 165 22.05 7.51 -1.58
CA SER A 165 23.12 8.41 -1.15
C SER A 165 22.88 8.91 0.29
N PRO A 166 23.95 9.11 1.08
CA PRO A 166 23.84 9.62 2.44
C PRO A 166 23.26 11.04 2.45
N ARG A 167 22.47 11.36 3.49
CA ARG A 167 21.91 12.71 3.66
C ARG A 167 23.04 13.74 3.77
N PRO A 168 22.89 14.94 3.16
CA PRO A 168 23.86 16.02 3.32
C PRO A 168 24.00 16.38 4.81
N LYS A 169 25.25 16.56 5.25
CA LYS A 169 25.52 17.05 6.61
C LYS A 169 25.67 18.56 6.55
N PHE A 170 24.74 19.28 7.18
CA PHE A 170 24.74 20.76 7.19
C PHE A 170 25.75 21.36 8.16
N ASN A 171 26.26 20.57 9.11
CA ASN A 171 27.19 21.04 10.11
C ASN A 171 28.64 20.95 9.60
N ASP A 172 29.04 21.93 8.78
CA ASP A 172 30.44 22.07 8.41
C ASP A 172 31.22 22.82 9.49
N HIS A 173 31.86 22.05 10.37
CA HIS A 173 32.70 22.57 11.45
C HIS A 173 33.80 23.53 10.96
N MET A 174 34.30 23.35 9.73
CA MET A 174 35.31 24.23 9.14
C MET A 174 34.72 25.59 8.76
N LYS A 175 33.49 25.61 8.20
CA LYS A 175 32.76 26.85 7.90
C LYS A 175 32.52 27.66 9.17
N PHE A 176 32.13 27.01 10.27
CA PHE A 176 31.96 27.66 11.57
C PHE A 176 33.27 28.19 12.14
N HIS A 177 34.35 27.39 12.10
CA HIS A 177 35.66 27.81 12.60
C HIS A 177 36.22 29.01 11.84
N ASN A 178 36.12 29.01 10.50
CA ASN A 178 36.60 30.11 9.67
C ASN A 178 35.84 31.41 9.98
N ARG A 179 34.51 31.35 10.12
CA ARG A 179 33.69 32.50 10.50
C ARG A 179 34.04 33.05 11.88
N PHE A 180 34.35 32.16 12.82
CA PHE A 180 34.79 32.56 14.15
C PHE A 180 36.11 33.34 14.09
N LEU A 181 37.09 32.84 13.33
CA LEU A 181 38.37 33.54 13.13
C LEU A 181 38.20 34.89 12.41
N GLU A 182 37.31 34.97 11.43
CA GLU A 182 36.98 36.21 10.73
C GLU A 182 36.34 37.25 11.65
N ASP A 183 35.39 36.85 12.51
CA ASP A 183 34.76 37.74 13.49
C ASP A 183 35.77 38.24 14.53
N LEU A 184 36.71 37.39 14.96
CA LEU A 184 37.82 37.80 15.84
C LEU A 184 38.73 38.83 15.16
N ARG A 185 39.12 38.58 13.90
CA ARG A 185 39.97 39.50 13.14
C ARG A 185 39.27 40.84 12.91
N ALA A 186 37.98 40.82 12.59
CA ALA A 186 37.18 42.03 12.40
C ALA A 186 37.12 42.88 13.69
N LYS A 187 36.90 42.25 14.84
CA LYS A 187 36.89 42.93 16.15
C LYS A 187 38.23 43.57 16.50
N GLU A 188 39.34 42.92 16.18
CA GLU A 188 40.66 43.49 16.45
C GLU A 188 40.91 44.74 15.60
N VAL A 189 40.50 44.70 14.33
CA VAL A 189 40.53 45.85 13.44
C VAL A 189 39.63 46.99 13.96
N GLU A 190 38.43 46.68 14.43
CA GLU A 190 37.49 47.67 15.01
C GLU A 190 38.08 48.43 16.22
N LYS A 191 38.93 47.80 17.05
CA LYS A 191 39.57 48.45 18.20
C LYS A 191 40.61 49.51 17.81
N THR A 192 41.24 49.34 16.64
CA THR A 192 42.27 50.26 16.14
C THR A 192 41.69 51.45 15.37
N MET A 193 40.39 51.43 15.08
CA MET A 193 39.71 52.44 14.28
C MET A 193 39.17 53.62 15.12
N PRO A 194 39.05 54.83 14.53
CA PRO A 194 38.38 55.96 15.17
C PRO A 194 36.90 55.66 15.52
N PRO A 195 36.32 56.25 16.59
CA PRO A 195 35.01 55.85 17.12
C PRO A 195 33.85 55.86 16.11
N ALA A 196 33.76 56.90 15.27
CA ALA A 196 32.72 57.02 14.25
C ALA A 196 32.84 55.93 13.16
N GLN A 197 34.07 55.54 12.79
CA GLN A 197 34.33 54.49 11.80
C GLN A 197 34.15 53.09 12.39
N ALA A 198 34.46 52.92 13.68
CA ALA A 198 34.25 51.68 14.42
C ALA A 198 32.74 51.37 14.58
N GLU A 199 31.89 52.37 14.78
CA GLU A 199 30.42 52.19 14.81
C GLU A 199 29.86 51.78 13.44
N ALA A 200 30.31 52.40 12.36
CA ALA A 200 29.92 52.02 11.00
C ALA A 200 30.33 50.57 10.68
N SER A 201 31.57 50.19 11.06
CA SER A 201 32.09 48.83 10.87
C SER A 201 31.32 47.79 11.68
N ARG A 202 30.91 48.13 12.92
CA ARG A 202 30.05 47.26 13.75
C ARG A 202 28.69 47.01 13.10
N ARG A 203 28.03 48.06 12.59
CA ARG A 203 26.75 47.90 11.87
C ARG A 203 26.90 47.07 10.60
N ALA A 204 27.97 47.27 9.82
CA ALA A 204 28.24 46.48 8.63
C ALA A 204 28.50 45.01 8.95
N ARG A 205 29.24 44.71 10.03
CA ARG A 205 29.48 43.34 10.52
C ARG A 205 28.19 42.66 10.95
N GLU A 206 27.34 43.36 11.68
CA GLU A 206 26.03 42.83 12.08
C GLU A 206 25.17 42.52 10.84
N GLN A 207 25.09 43.44 9.87
CA GLN A 207 24.38 43.22 8.62
C GLN A 207 24.94 42.04 7.82
N ALA A 208 26.27 41.90 7.74
CA ALA A 208 26.93 40.77 7.09
C ALA A 208 26.62 39.45 7.80
N ARG A 209 26.56 39.44 9.15
CA ARG A 209 26.18 38.27 9.94
C ARG A 209 24.74 37.85 9.66
N TRP A 210 23.80 38.80 9.61
CA TRP A 210 22.41 38.54 9.25
C TRP A 210 22.27 38.01 7.81
N ALA A 211 23.02 38.57 6.86
CA ALA A 211 23.05 38.10 5.48
C ALA A 211 23.62 36.68 5.36
N ALA A 212 24.69 36.37 6.10
CA ALA A 212 25.31 35.04 6.13
C ALA A 212 24.34 33.98 6.67
N MET A 213 23.65 34.25 7.79
CA MET A 213 22.62 33.33 8.31
C MET A 213 21.50 33.07 7.30
N ARG A 214 21.04 34.12 6.60
CA ARG A 214 20.02 33.99 5.56
C ARG A 214 20.51 33.13 4.38
N ASN A 215 21.77 33.31 3.98
CA ASN A 215 22.38 32.53 2.90
C ASN A 215 22.58 31.06 3.29
N ASP A 216 22.99 30.78 4.53
CA ASP A 216 23.13 29.39 5.00
C ASP A 216 21.81 28.66 5.00
N HIS A 217 20.76 29.30 5.50
CA HIS A 217 19.42 28.71 5.49
C HIS A 217 18.93 28.46 4.06
N ALA A 218 19.17 29.40 3.13
CA ALA A 218 18.82 29.22 1.73
C ALA A 218 19.63 28.09 1.07
N GLU A 219 20.92 27.95 1.39
CA GLU A 219 21.80 26.89 0.91
C GLU A 219 21.38 25.51 1.46
N GLU A 220 21.07 25.42 2.75
CA GLU A 220 20.55 24.21 3.39
C GLU A 220 19.24 23.75 2.73
N MET A 221 18.30 24.68 2.54
CA MET A 221 17.03 24.38 1.86
C MET A 221 17.24 23.95 0.41
N ARG A 222 18.20 24.53 -0.31
CA ARG A 222 18.54 24.14 -1.69
C ARG A 222 19.13 22.73 -1.73
N LEU A 223 20.12 22.45 -0.88
CA LEU A 223 20.78 21.15 -0.80
C LEU A 223 19.82 20.03 -0.37
N MET A 224 18.89 20.32 0.55
CA MET A 224 17.84 19.37 0.92
C MET A 224 16.93 19.05 -0.25
N ARG A 225 16.51 20.05 -1.03
CA ARG A 225 15.68 19.84 -2.21
C ARG A 225 16.39 19.02 -3.28
N GLU A 226 17.65 19.36 -3.58
CA GLU A 226 18.50 18.60 -4.51
C GLU A 226 18.66 17.15 -4.04
N TYR A 227 18.85 16.93 -2.74
CA TYR A 227 18.91 15.58 -2.17
C TYR A 227 17.61 14.80 -2.34
N GLU A 228 16.45 15.41 -2.07
CA GLU A 228 15.15 14.75 -2.25
C GLU A 228 14.87 14.40 -3.71
N GLU A 229 15.25 15.30 -4.63
CA GLU A 229 15.14 15.06 -6.07
C GLU A 229 16.05 13.93 -6.54
N ASN A 230 17.32 13.94 -6.12
CA ASN A 230 18.29 12.91 -6.44
C ASN A 230 17.88 11.56 -5.86
N ARG A 231 17.38 11.53 -4.62
CA ARG A 231 16.87 10.33 -3.96
C ARG A 231 15.70 9.71 -4.74
N GLY A 232 14.85 10.52 -5.37
CA GLY A 232 13.79 10.03 -6.26
C GLY A 232 14.34 9.32 -7.51
N VAL A 233 15.40 9.86 -8.11
CA VAL A 233 16.06 9.27 -9.29
C VAL A 233 16.86 8.02 -8.92
N GLU A 234 17.57 8.05 -7.80
CA GLU A 234 18.27 6.90 -7.24
C GLU A 234 17.30 5.76 -6.90
N ALA A 235 16.11 6.08 -6.38
CA ALA A 235 15.10 5.07 -6.07
C ALA A 235 14.63 4.35 -7.34
N LEU A 236 14.44 5.06 -8.45
CA LEU A 236 14.05 4.46 -9.74
C LEU A 236 15.13 3.56 -10.33
N THR A 237 16.40 3.89 -10.09
CA THR A 237 17.56 3.15 -10.60
C THR A 237 18.05 2.06 -9.63
N SER A 238 17.43 1.95 -8.46
CA SER A 238 17.78 0.98 -7.43
C SER A 238 17.53 -0.47 -7.88
N PRO A 239 18.17 -1.46 -7.24
CA PRO A 239 17.95 -2.88 -7.53
C PRO A 239 16.47 -3.26 -7.43
N LYS A 240 15.99 -4.10 -8.35
CA LYS A 240 14.62 -4.60 -8.34
C LYS A 240 14.45 -5.69 -7.29
N LEU A 241 13.28 -5.73 -6.66
CA LEU A 241 12.92 -6.75 -5.67
C LEU A 241 12.10 -7.86 -6.30
N SER A 242 12.14 -9.04 -5.66
CA SER A 242 11.28 -10.14 -6.06
C SER A 242 9.81 -9.82 -5.76
N ASN A 243 8.90 -10.24 -6.65
CA ASN A 243 7.46 -10.01 -6.46
C ASN A 243 6.92 -10.67 -5.17
N LYS A 244 7.60 -11.71 -4.68
CA LYS A 244 7.30 -12.34 -3.38
C LYS A 244 7.61 -11.39 -2.22
N ASP A 245 8.82 -10.86 -2.17
CA ASP A 245 9.26 -10.00 -1.06
C ASP A 245 8.42 -8.71 -1.01
N ILE A 246 8.04 -8.18 -2.19
CA ILE A 246 7.13 -7.04 -2.30
C ILE A 246 5.75 -7.40 -1.74
N ALA A 247 5.15 -8.52 -2.15
CA ALA A 247 3.83 -8.93 -1.66
C ALA A 247 3.83 -9.19 -0.13
N ASP A 248 4.89 -9.83 0.39
CA ASP A 248 5.05 -10.06 1.84
C ASP A 248 5.22 -8.74 2.61
N ALA A 249 5.98 -7.77 2.07
CA ALA A 249 6.14 -6.45 2.66
C ALA A 249 4.82 -5.64 2.62
N CYS A 250 4.10 -5.67 1.50
CA CYS A 250 2.79 -5.05 1.36
C CYS A 250 1.76 -5.62 2.34
N LEU A 251 1.75 -6.94 2.54
CA LEU A 251 0.90 -7.58 3.55
C LEU A 251 1.24 -7.07 4.97
N ARG A 252 2.54 -7.03 5.31
CA ARG A 252 3.00 -6.49 6.62
C ARG A 252 2.59 -5.03 6.80
N TRP A 253 2.66 -4.22 5.74
CA TRP A 253 2.23 -2.82 5.77
C TRP A 253 0.72 -2.68 5.96
N LEU A 254 -0.10 -3.48 5.25
CA LEU A 254 -1.56 -3.46 5.42
C LEU A 254 -1.97 -3.88 6.84
N ILE A 255 -1.29 -4.86 7.43
CA ILE A 255 -1.50 -5.29 8.82
C ILE A 255 -1.11 -4.17 9.80
N ARG A 256 0.05 -3.53 9.59
CA ARG A 256 0.56 -2.45 10.46
C ARG A 256 -0.39 -1.25 10.49
N ASN A 257 -1.01 -0.92 9.36
CA ASN A 257 -1.95 0.19 9.22
C ASN A 257 -3.41 -0.20 9.56
N ASN A 258 -3.65 -1.42 10.05
CA ASN A 258 -4.98 -1.94 10.41
C ASN A 258 -5.99 -2.00 9.23
N TYR A 259 -5.52 -2.08 7.99
CA TYR A 259 -6.41 -2.35 6.85
C TYR A 259 -6.95 -3.78 6.89
N ILE A 260 -6.15 -4.73 7.40
CA ILE A 260 -6.47 -6.15 7.45
C ILE A 260 -6.07 -6.79 8.79
N PRO A 261 -6.71 -7.89 9.20
CA PRO A 261 -6.33 -8.63 10.40
C PRO A 261 -4.95 -9.29 10.30
N LYS A 262 -4.27 -9.43 11.44
CA LYS A 262 -2.94 -10.07 11.57
C LYS A 262 -2.91 -11.54 11.12
N THR A 263 -4.06 -12.21 11.06
CA THR A 263 -4.19 -13.62 10.69
C THR A 263 -4.17 -13.85 9.18
N TYR A 264 -4.25 -12.79 8.37
CA TYR A 264 -4.39 -12.91 6.93
C TYR A 264 -3.09 -13.35 6.29
N GLN A 265 -3.19 -14.34 5.42
CA GLN A 265 -2.14 -14.66 4.46
C GLN A 265 -2.46 -13.99 3.12
N ILE A 266 -1.49 -13.98 2.20
CA ILE A 266 -1.67 -13.42 0.86
C ILE A 266 -2.91 -14.00 0.15
N LYS A 267 -3.16 -15.31 0.28
CA LYS A 267 -4.36 -15.95 -0.29
C LYS A 267 -5.67 -15.37 0.25
N ASP A 268 -5.73 -15.03 1.54
CA ASP A 268 -6.93 -14.51 2.19
C ASP A 268 -7.14 -13.05 1.79
N LEU A 269 -6.05 -12.29 1.66
CA LEU A 269 -6.06 -10.94 1.11
C LEU A 269 -6.56 -10.93 -0.34
N VAL A 270 -6.09 -11.84 -1.19
CA VAL A 270 -6.51 -11.91 -2.59
C VAL A 270 -8.00 -12.28 -2.71
N LYS A 271 -8.52 -13.17 -1.85
CA LYS A 271 -9.96 -13.44 -1.77
C LYS A 271 -10.76 -12.17 -1.42
N ALA A 272 -10.29 -11.41 -0.42
CA ALA A 272 -10.90 -10.15 -0.02
C ALA A 272 -10.90 -9.13 -1.17
N VAL A 273 -9.78 -9.01 -1.88
CA VAL A 273 -9.63 -8.10 -3.02
C VAL A 273 -10.54 -8.50 -4.17
N LEU A 274 -10.60 -9.79 -4.54
CA LEU A 274 -11.52 -10.27 -5.57
C LEU A 274 -12.98 -9.98 -5.19
N TYR A 275 -13.34 -10.18 -3.92
CA TYR A 275 -14.66 -9.85 -3.41
C TYR A 275 -14.94 -8.34 -3.52
N LEU A 276 -13.99 -7.49 -3.13
CA LEU A 276 -14.07 -6.04 -3.27
C LEU A 276 -14.26 -5.61 -4.72
N MET A 277 -13.53 -6.22 -5.66
CA MET A 277 -13.62 -5.88 -7.09
C MET A 277 -15.03 -6.09 -7.66
N VAL A 278 -15.79 -7.03 -7.10
CA VAL A 278 -17.20 -7.26 -7.48
C VAL A 278 -18.12 -6.21 -6.90
N LEU A 279 -17.87 -5.79 -5.65
CA LEU A 279 -18.74 -4.85 -4.94
C LEU A 279 -18.51 -3.39 -5.31
N ASP A 280 -17.28 -3.02 -5.64
CA ASP A 280 -16.87 -1.63 -5.86
C ASP A 280 -16.10 -1.51 -7.17
N SER A 281 -16.80 -1.06 -8.21
CA SER A 281 -16.24 -0.88 -9.56
C SER A 281 -15.16 0.20 -9.61
N ILE A 282 -15.21 1.21 -8.73
CA ILE A 282 -14.24 2.30 -8.70
C ILE A 282 -12.91 1.76 -8.16
N GLN A 283 -12.95 1.05 -7.04
CA GLN A 283 -11.75 0.40 -6.51
C GLN A 283 -11.23 -0.69 -7.44
N ALA A 284 -12.13 -1.48 -8.05
CA ALA A 284 -11.76 -2.48 -9.03
C ALA A 284 -10.98 -1.88 -10.20
N LYS A 285 -11.40 -0.70 -10.70
CA LYS A 285 -10.72 0.03 -11.75
C LYS A 285 -9.32 0.49 -11.32
N SER A 286 -9.19 1.06 -10.12
CA SER A 286 -7.89 1.50 -9.60
C SER A 286 -6.90 0.34 -9.43
N ILE A 287 -7.39 -0.80 -8.93
CA ILE A 287 -6.58 -2.02 -8.77
C ILE A 287 -6.17 -2.59 -10.14
N ALA A 288 -7.10 -2.69 -11.09
CA ALA A 288 -6.82 -3.16 -12.45
C ALA A 288 -5.80 -2.25 -13.16
N GLN A 289 -5.93 -0.92 -13.03
CA GLN A 289 -4.97 0.04 -13.58
C GLN A 289 -3.56 -0.15 -13.00
N LEU A 290 -3.44 -0.46 -11.71
CA LEU A 290 -2.15 -0.77 -11.09
C LEU A 290 -1.56 -2.08 -11.63
N CYS A 291 -2.37 -3.11 -11.81
CA CYS A 291 -1.91 -4.35 -12.45
C CYS A 291 -1.44 -4.11 -13.88
N ASP A 292 -2.17 -3.33 -14.68
CA ASP A 292 -1.75 -2.94 -16.04
C ASP A 292 -0.41 -2.20 -16.02
N ARG A 293 -0.27 -1.19 -15.16
CA ARG A 293 0.98 -0.44 -14.98
C ARG A 293 2.14 -1.35 -14.54
N TRP A 294 1.87 -2.32 -13.68
CA TRP A 294 2.86 -3.32 -13.28
C TRP A 294 3.42 -4.07 -14.48
N THR A 295 2.57 -4.43 -15.45
CA THR A 295 3.02 -5.16 -16.65
C THR A 295 3.93 -4.34 -17.55
N ILE A 296 3.98 -3.02 -17.43
CA ILE A 296 4.83 -2.15 -18.27
C ILE A 296 6.08 -1.65 -17.52
N TRP A 297 6.11 -1.62 -16.19
CA TRP A 297 7.26 -1.11 -15.43
C TRP A 297 8.56 -1.89 -15.65
N HIS A 298 8.48 -3.14 -16.11
CA HIS A 298 9.65 -3.93 -16.44
C HIS A 298 10.24 -3.63 -17.83
N GLN A 299 9.48 -2.95 -18.70
CA GLN A 299 9.89 -2.57 -20.07
C GLN A 299 10.64 -1.23 -20.04
N SER A 300 11.34 -0.85 -21.11
CA SER A 300 11.99 0.47 -21.21
C SER A 300 10.97 1.52 -21.70
N PRO A 301 10.84 2.70 -21.06
CA PRO A 301 11.74 3.32 -20.07
C PRO A 301 11.52 2.89 -18.61
N GLY A 302 10.46 2.13 -18.32
CA GLY A 302 10.18 1.56 -17.00
C GLY A 302 9.37 2.49 -16.12
N MET A 303 9.50 2.32 -14.80
CA MET A 303 8.88 3.21 -13.82
C MET A 303 9.49 4.62 -13.91
N ASN A 304 8.65 5.65 -13.83
CA ASN A 304 9.07 7.05 -13.89
C ASN A 304 8.65 7.82 -12.63
N ARG A 305 8.97 9.11 -12.54
CA ARG A 305 8.64 9.94 -11.38
C ARG A 305 7.12 10.11 -11.16
N SER A 306 6.32 10.16 -12.22
CA SER A 306 4.86 10.22 -12.07
C SER A 306 4.28 8.92 -11.50
N GLU A 307 4.89 7.77 -11.78
CA GLU A 307 4.49 6.50 -11.16
C GLU A 307 4.72 6.52 -9.65
N ILE A 308 5.79 7.16 -9.16
CA ILE A 308 6.05 7.27 -7.71
C ILE A 308 4.92 8.03 -7.02
N GLU A 309 4.53 9.18 -7.59
CA GLU A 309 3.46 9.99 -7.00
C GLU A 309 2.11 9.27 -7.07
N PHE A 310 1.81 8.65 -8.21
CA PHE A 310 0.63 7.79 -8.34
C PHE A 310 0.60 6.66 -7.30
N LEU A 311 1.75 6.03 -7.02
CA LEU A 311 1.86 4.99 -6.01
C LEU A 311 1.68 5.51 -4.59
N ARG A 312 2.16 6.72 -4.28
CA ARG A 312 1.95 7.36 -2.97
C ARG A 312 0.48 7.56 -2.70
N GLU A 313 -0.25 8.11 -3.67
CA GLU A 313 -1.69 8.31 -3.59
C GLU A 313 -2.49 7.00 -3.50
N ASN A 314 -1.96 5.91 -4.07
CA ASN A 314 -2.64 4.62 -4.19
C ASN A 314 -1.94 3.46 -3.45
N THR A 315 -1.27 3.75 -2.34
CA THR A 315 -0.41 2.76 -1.64
C THR A 315 -1.18 1.49 -1.23
N ALA A 316 -2.42 1.62 -0.76
CA ALA A 316 -3.26 0.46 -0.41
C ALA A 316 -3.62 -0.40 -1.64
N ASN A 317 -4.01 0.24 -2.74
CA ASN A 317 -4.31 -0.46 -3.99
C ASN A 317 -3.06 -1.11 -4.60
N PHE A 318 -1.89 -0.49 -4.43
CA PHE A 318 -0.61 -1.09 -4.82
C PHE A 318 -0.33 -2.37 -4.02
N CYS A 319 -0.62 -2.37 -2.71
CA CYS A 319 -0.52 -3.56 -1.87
C CYS A 319 -1.47 -4.67 -2.34
N TYR A 320 -2.70 -4.33 -2.74
CA TYR A 320 -3.65 -5.30 -3.32
C TYR A 320 -3.15 -5.87 -4.65
N ALA A 321 -2.75 -5.00 -5.58
CA ALA A 321 -2.21 -5.39 -6.88
C ALA A 321 -0.97 -6.29 -6.74
N SER A 322 -0.02 -5.95 -5.88
CA SER A 322 1.19 -6.77 -5.64
C SER A 322 0.85 -8.20 -5.20
N SER A 323 -0.17 -8.35 -4.35
CA SER A 323 -0.65 -9.65 -3.86
C SER A 323 -1.30 -10.48 -4.97
N MET A 324 -2.05 -9.83 -5.86
CA MET A 324 -2.64 -10.47 -7.06
C MET A 324 -1.54 -10.93 -8.02
N ILE A 325 -0.59 -10.06 -8.35
CA ILE A 325 0.53 -10.36 -9.26
C ILE A 325 1.38 -11.52 -8.74
N TYR A 326 1.71 -11.53 -7.45
CA TYR A 326 2.45 -12.65 -6.85
C TYR A 326 1.65 -13.96 -6.88
N THR A 327 0.33 -13.91 -6.68
CA THR A 327 -0.54 -15.10 -6.77
C THR A 327 -0.55 -15.66 -8.19
N ILE A 328 -0.63 -14.81 -9.21
CA ILE A 328 -0.51 -15.21 -10.62
C ILE A 328 0.86 -15.83 -10.89
N GLN A 329 1.94 -15.16 -10.45
CA GLN A 329 3.31 -15.67 -10.62
C GLN A 329 3.50 -17.03 -9.94
N LYS A 330 2.93 -17.22 -8.74
CA LYS A 330 3.00 -18.48 -8.00
C LYS A 330 2.24 -19.60 -8.71
N ALA A 331 1.05 -19.31 -9.24
CA ALA A 331 0.28 -20.26 -10.02
C ALA A 331 1.00 -20.66 -11.31
N ALA A 332 1.63 -19.69 -12.00
CA ALA A 332 2.43 -19.91 -13.19
C ALA A 332 3.61 -20.87 -12.98
N ARG A 333 4.22 -20.85 -11.78
CA ARG A 333 5.32 -21.76 -11.40
C ARG A 333 4.83 -23.13 -10.93
N SER A 334 3.56 -23.25 -10.56
CA SER A 334 2.94 -24.54 -10.18
C SER A 334 2.53 -25.32 -11.44
N GLU A 335 2.18 -26.60 -11.30
CA GLU A 335 1.85 -27.59 -12.35
C GLU A 335 0.80 -27.19 -13.42
N ALA A 336 0.37 -25.94 -13.49
CA ALA A 336 -0.46 -25.36 -14.55
C ALA A 336 0.06 -25.74 -15.95
N GLN A 337 1.39 -25.79 -16.12
CA GLN A 337 2.02 -26.20 -17.38
C GLN A 337 1.67 -27.64 -17.80
N VAL A 338 1.49 -28.57 -16.85
CA VAL A 338 1.09 -29.97 -17.15
C VAL A 338 -0.35 -30.02 -17.67
N SER A 339 -1.26 -29.20 -17.13
CA SER A 339 -2.64 -29.15 -17.60
C SER A 339 -2.79 -28.48 -18.96
N THR A 340 -1.98 -27.45 -19.25
CA THR A 340 -1.93 -26.77 -20.55
C THR A 340 -1.29 -27.68 -21.60
N ASP A 341 -0.18 -28.33 -21.27
CA ASP A 341 0.47 -29.33 -22.15
C ASP A 341 -0.47 -30.51 -22.43
N MET A 342 -1.24 -30.96 -21.43
CA MET A 342 -2.24 -32.02 -21.62
C MET A 342 -3.41 -31.55 -22.50
N GLN A 343 -3.90 -30.32 -22.34
CA GLN A 343 -4.93 -29.76 -23.21
C GLN A 343 -4.42 -29.54 -24.65
N GLU A 344 -3.17 -29.12 -24.85
CA GLU A 344 -2.55 -29.07 -26.17
C GLU A 344 -2.34 -30.46 -26.76
N CYS A 345 -1.92 -31.44 -25.96
CA CYS A 345 -1.86 -32.84 -26.36
C CYS A 345 -3.23 -33.34 -26.80
N LEU A 346 -4.32 -32.98 -26.12
CA LEU A 346 -5.68 -33.35 -26.51
C LEU A 346 -6.17 -32.66 -27.80
N LYS A 347 -5.63 -31.47 -28.16
CA LYS A 347 -5.91 -30.82 -29.45
C LYS A 347 -5.26 -31.56 -30.62
N VAL A 348 -4.07 -32.13 -30.42
CA VAL A 348 -3.33 -32.87 -31.45
C VAL A 348 -3.73 -34.35 -31.48
N TRP A 349 -4.00 -34.95 -30.32
CA TRP A 349 -4.28 -36.37 -30.15
C TRP A 349 -5.71 -36.59 -29.66
N LYS A 350 -6.57 -37.16 -30.52
CA LYS A 350 -7.98 -37.45 -30.19
C LYS A 350 -8.19 -38.39 -28.99
N LYS A 351 -7.15 -39.12 -28.56
CA LYS A 351 -7.12 -39.97 -27.36
C LYS A 351 -5.72 -39.94 -26.75
N VAL A 352 -5.64 -39.52 -25.49
CA VAL A 352 -4.44 -39.63 -24.66
C VAL A 352 -4.76 -40.64 -23.56
N ARG A 353 -3.92 -41.67 -23.40
CA ARG A 353 -3.99 -42.61 -22.27
C ARG A 353 -2.88 -42.24 -21.30
N LEU A 354 -3.26 -41.80 -20.10
CA LEU A 354 -2.33 -41.66 -18.99
C LEU A 354 -2.08 -43.04 -18.42
N GLY A 355 -0.82 -43.47 -18.44
CA GLY A 355 -0.34 -44.71 -17.85
C GLY A 355 0.40 -44.40 -16.56
#